data_AF-A0A380DWK4-F1
#
_entry.id   AF-A0A380DWK4-F1
#
_cell.length_a   1.000
_cell.length_b   1.000
_cell.length_c   1.000
_cell.angle_alpha   90.00
_cell.angle_beta   90.00
_cell.angle_gamma   90.00
#
_symmetry.space_group_name_H-M   'P 1'
#
loop_
_entity.id
_entity.type
_entity.pdbx_description
1 polymer ?
#
loop_
_entity_poly.entity_id
_entity_poly.type
_entity_poly.pdbx_seq_one_letter_code
_entity_poly.pdbx_strand_id
1 'polypeptide(L)'
;MEDEYISELTTYTQFDLLRGSSIEDIANTFVNNILKNIFQHIHDNLEFYHTILQLERTSQLELKINEHIKNNMQRYISINHSIGGIPEMYFYSYVSGATISIIKYWVMDKQPISVDELAKHVHNIVFNGPLRIMAENRLHKSNLDSLT
;
A
#
# COMPACT_ATOMS: atom_id res chain seq x y z
N MET A 1 3.39 1.84 -23.94
CA MET A 1 4.16 1.00 -23.01
C MET A 1 3.85 1.38 -21.57
N GLU A 2 4.32 2.52 -21.04
CA GLU A 2 3.95 2.94 -19.65
C GLU A 2 2.42 3.08 -19.49
N ASP A 3 1.71 3.66 -20.47
CA ASP A 3 0.25 3.79 -20.45
C ASP A 3 -0.54 2.47 -20.40
N GLU A 4 0.03 1.38 -20.91
CA GLU A 4 -0.61 0.05 -20.92
C GLU A 4 -0.56 -0.57 -19.53
N TYR A 5 0.62 -0.62 -18.92
CA TYR A 5 0.80 -1.06 -17.53
C TYR A 5 0.02 -0.20 -16.54
N ILE A 6 -0.02 1.11 -16.77
CA ILE A 6 -0.90 2.01 -16.02
C ILE A 6 -2.35 1.54 -16.16
N SER A 7 -2.85 1.39 -17.38
CA SER A 7 -4.25 1.04 -17.63
C SER A 7 -4.63 -0.25 -16.90
N GLU A 8 -3.79 -1.28 -16.97
CA GLU A 8 -3.99 -2.52 -16.22
C GLU A 8 -4.00 -2.28 -14.70
N LEU A 9 -3.01 -1.56 -14.17
CA LEU A 9 -2.92 -1.27 -12.75
C LEU A 9 -4.17 -0.54 -12.22
N THR A 10 -4.75 0.37 -13.01
CA THR A 10 -5.96 1.11 -12.61
C THR A 10 -7.14 0.18 -12.34
N THR A 11 -7.24 -0.95 -13.05
CA THR A 11 -8.32 -1.93 -12.86
C THR A 11 -8.30 -2.56 -11.46
N TYR A 12 -7.13 -2.61 -10.82
CA TYR A 12 -6.95 -3.18 -9.48
C TYR A 12 -7.14 -2.15 -8.35
N THR A 13 -7.22 -0.85 -8.67
CA THR A 13 -7.31 0.24 -7.68
C THR A 13 -8.74 0.73 -7.43
N GLN A 14 -9.76 -0.07 -7.73
CA GLN A 14 -11.17 0.31 -7.66
C GLN A 14 -11.71 0.21 -6.22
N PHE A 15 -11.78 1.34 -5.50
CA PHE A 15 -12.18 1.35 -4.09
C PHE A 15 -13.70 1.26 -3.89
N ASP A 16 -14.51 1.40 -4.93
CA ASP A 16 -15.95 1.10 -4.89
C ASP A 16 -16.26 -0.38 -4.60
N LEU A 17 -15.25 -1.24 -4.77
CA LEU A 17 -15.27 -2.65 -4.39
C LEU A 17 -14.97 -2.88 -2.90
N LEU A 18 -14.55 -1.85 -2.14
CA LEU A 18 -14.36 -1.92 -0.69
C LEU A 18 -15.70 -1.98 0.03
N ARG A 19 -16.28 -3.18 0.06
CA ARG A 19 -17.55 -3.48 0.72
C ARG A 19 -17.33 -4.57 1.76
N GLY A 20 -18.08 -4.49 2.85
CA GLY A 20 -17.99 -5.46 3.93
C GLY A 20 -18.99 -5.14 5.03
N SER A 21 -19.32 -6.15 5.82
CA SER A 21 -20.19 -6.02 7.00
C SER A 21 -19.44 -5.62 8.27
N SER A 22 -18.11 -5.70 8.26
CA SER A 22 -17.22 -5.37 9.38
C SER A 22 -15.95 -4.64 8.92
N ILE A 23 -15.20 -4.09 9.89
CA ILE A 23 -13.89 -3.46 9.62
C ILE A 23 -12.92 -4.51 9.07
N GLU A 24 -12.96 -5.70 9.63
CA GLU A 24 -12.15 -6.86 9.22
C GLU A 24 -12.48 -7.29 7.79
N ASP A 25 -13.75 -7.31 7.39
CA ASP A 25 -14.16 -7.65 6.01
C ASP A 25 -13.63 -6.62 5.00
N ILE A 26 -13.71 -5.33 5.34
CA ILE A 26 -13.22 -4.24 4.50
C ILE A 26 -11.69 -4.32 4.38
N ALA A 27 -10.99 -4.54 5.50
CA ALA A 27 -9.54 -4.70 5.52
C ALA A 27 -9.08 -5.92 4.71
N ASN A 28 -9.77 -7.06 4.86
CA ASN A 28 -9.50 -8.27 4.09
C ASN A 28 -9.73 -8.07 2.59
N THR A 29 -10.81 -7.39 2.21
CA THR A 29 -11.09 -7.05 0.80
C THR A 29 -10.00 -6.16 0.23
N PHE A 30 -9.58 -5.13 0.96
CA PHE A 30 -8.49 -4.25 0.54
C PHE A 30 -7.19 -5.03 0.31
N VAL A 31 -6.82 -5.92 1.20
CA VAL A 31 -5.55 -6.67 1.09
C VAL A 31 -5.61 -7.71 -0.01
N ASN A 32 -6.62 -8.59 0.05
CA ASN A 32 -6.65 -9.78 -0.79
C ASN A 32 -7.06 -9.47 -2.23
N ASN A 33 -7.79 -8.37 -2.46
CA ASN A 33 -8.30 -8.04 -3.79
C ASN A 33 -7.64 -6.81 -4.40
N ILE A 34 -7.26 -5.81 -3.62
CA ILE A 34 -6.64 -4.59 -4.15
C ILE A 34 -5.12 -4.72 -4.09
N LEU A 35 -4.54 -4.81 -2.89
CA LEU A 35 -3.09 -4.84 -2.72
C LEU A 35 -2.44 -6.05 -3.41
N LYS A 36 -2.99 -7.25 -3.21
CA LYS A 36 -2.44 -8.46 -3.80
C LYS A 36 -2.45 -8.43 -5.33
N ASN A 37 -3.52 -7.93 -5.95
CA ASN A 37 -3.59 -7.80 -7.40
C ASN A 37 -2.60 -6.75 -7.95
N ILE A 38 -2.43 -5.63 -7.24
CA ILE A 38 -1.40 -4.63 -7.58
C ILE A 38 -0.01 -5.27 -7.53
N PHE A 39 0.33 -5.95 -6.43
CA PHE A 39 1.63 -6.60 -6.26
C PHE A 39 1.85 -7.72 -7.27
N GLN A 40 0.84 -8.53 -7.57
CA GLN A 40 0.94 -9.57 -8.58
C GLN A 40 1.20 -8.99 -9.97
N HIS A 41 0.47 -7.95 -10.38
CA HIS A 41 0.71 -7.29 -11.66
C HIS A 41 2.12 -6.69 -11.75
N ILE A 42 2.64 -6.12 -10.64
CA ILE A 42 4.02 -5.63 -10.60
C ILE A 42 5.02 -6.79 -10.72
N HIS A 43 4.78 -7.89 -10.02
CA HIS A 43 5.62 -9.09 -10.08
C HIS A 43 5.69 -9.68 -11.49
N ASP A 44 4.54 -9.84 -12.14
CA ASP A 44 4.43 -10.41 -13.48
C ASP A 44 5.15 -9.56 -14.54
N ASN A 45 5.37 -8.27 -14.23
CA ASN A 45 5.98 -7.29 -15.13
C ASN A 45 7.26 -6.66 -14.53
N LEU A 46 7.97 -7.40 -13.66
CA LEU A 46 9.03 -6.88 -12.80
C LEU A 46 10.14 -6.13 -13.55
N GLU A 47 10.54 -6.59 -14.74
CA GLU A 47 11.59 -5.94 -15.55
C GLU A 47 11.22 -4.50 -15.93
N PHE A 48 9.96 -4.28 -16.30
CA PHE A 48 9.44 -2.95 -16.61
C PHE A 48 9.46 -2.05 -15.37
N TYR A 49 8.92 -2.53 -14.25
CA TYR A 49 8.88 -1.76 -13.00
C TYR A 49 10.28 -1.48 -12.44
N HIS A 50 11.21 -2.43 -12.54
CA HIS A 50 12.60 -2.24 -12.16
C HIS A 50 13.26 -1.13 -13.00
N THR A 51 13.01 -1.10 -14.30
CA THR A 51 13.54 -0.07 -15.20
C THR A 51 12.94 1.32 -14.89
N ILE A 52 11.62 1.41 -14.76
CA ILE A 52 10.92 2.69 -14.60
C ILE A 52 11.15 3.31 -13.23
N LEU A 53 11.17 2.50 -12.15
CA LEU A 53 11.29 3.01 -10.78
C LEU A 53 12.73 3.39 -10.39
N GLN A 54 13.73 3.04 -11.22
CA GLN A 54 15.13 3.46 -11.05
C GLN A 54 15.45 4.83 -11.65
N LEU A 55 14.55 5.39 -12.46
CA LEU A 55 14.78 6.70 -13.06
C LEU A 55 14.89 7.76 -11.96
N GLU A 56 15.84 8.69 -12.08
CA GLU A 56 16.05 9.80 -11.13
C GLU A 56 14.90 10.85 -11.15
N ARG A 57 13.79 10.54 -11.82
CA ARG A 57 12.59 11.37 -11.94
C ARG A 57 11.38 10.58 -11.48
N THR A 58 10.35 11.29 -11.01
CA THR A 58 9.03 10.68 -10.84
C THR A 58 8.53 10.17 -12.19
N SER A 59 8.21 8.88 -12.24
CA SER A 59 7.60 8.24 -13.41
C SER A 59 6.15 8.69 -13.63
N GLN A 60 5.63 8.55 -14.84
CA GLN A 60 4.20 8.82 -15.09
C GLN A 60 3.33 7.79 -14.37
N LEU A 61 3.85 6.58 -14.24
CA LEU A 61 3.31 5.52 -13.41
C LEU A 61 3.13 5.97 -11.96
N GLU A 62 4.17 6.49 -11.31
CA GLU A 62 4.08 7.02 -9.94
C GLU A 62 3.03 8.15 -9.83
N LEU A 63 2.99 9.07 -10.81
CA LEU A 63 2.02 10.17 -10.83
C LEU A 63 0.57 9.66 -10.94
N LYS A 64 0.32 8.70 -11.83
CA LYS A 64 -1.03 8.14 -11.99
C LYS A 64 -1.44 7.28 -10.81
N ILE A 65 -0.54 6.47 -10.23
CA ILE A 65 -0.83 5.72 -8.99
C ILE A 65 -1.28 6.69 -7.88
N ASN A 66 -0.51 7.77 -7.68
CA ASN A 66 -0.84 8.84 -6.76
C ASN A 66 -2.23 9.45 -7.03
N GLU A 67 -2.50 9.80 -8.29
CA GLU A 67 -3.78 10.37 -8.71
C GLU A 67 -4.95 9.41 -8.46
N HIS A 68 -4.78 8.12 -8.76
CA HIS A 68 -5.80 7.10 -8.53
C HIS A 68 -6.07 6.89 -7.04
N ILE A 69 -5.04 6.81 -6.20
CA ILE A 69 -5.21 6.70 -4.74
C ILE A 69 -5.96 7.92 -4.22
N LYS A 70 -5.54 9.12 -4.63
CA LYS A 70 -6.20 10.39 -4.26
C LYS A 70 -7.68 10.38 -4.65
N ASN A 71 -7.99 10.12 -5.91
CA ASN A 71 -9.35 10.17 -6.44
C ASN A 71 -10.25 9.14 -5.76
N ASN A 72 -9.75 7.92 -5.52
CA ASN A 72 -10.50 6.89 -4.79
C ASN A 72 -10.77 7.30 -3.34
N MET A 73 -9.78 7.83 -2.63
CA MET A 73 -9.95 8.29 -1.24
C MET A 73 -10.97 9.42 -1.14
N GLN A 74 -10.84 10.45 -1.98
CA GLN A 74 -11.76 11.58 -1.98
C GLN A 74 -13.20 11.17 -2.31
N ARG A 75 -13.38 10.18 -3.21
CA ARG A 75 -14.70 9.76 -3.68
C ARG A 75 -15.39 8.76 -2.75
N TYR A 76 -14.66 7.82 -2.16
CA TYR A 76 -15.26 6.66 -1.49
C TYR A 76 -14.99 6.59 0.01
N ILE A 77 -14.02 7.36 0.54
CA ILE A 77 -13.60 7.27 1.94
C ILE A 77 -13.79 8.59 2.69
N SER A 78 -13.42 9.71 2.07
CA SER A 78 -13.47 11.03 2.70
C SER A 78 -14.89 11.47 3.03
N ILE A 79 -15.08 12.00 4.24
CA ILE A 79 -16.32 12.65 4.68
C ILE A 79 -15.96 14.09 5.06
N ASN A 80 -16.55 15.06 4.35
CA ASN A 80 -16.27 16.50 4.56
C ASN A 80 -14.77 16.85 4.52
N HIS A 81 -14.04 16.32 3.53
CA HIS A 81 -12.59 16.50 3.37
C HIS A 81 -11.75 15.97 4.55
N SER A 82 -12.25 14.98 5.27
CA SER A 82 -11.61 14.37 6.43
C SER A 82 -11.76 12.86 6.44
N ILE A 83 -10.72 12.17 6.92
CA ILE A 83 -10.69 10.72 7.15
C ILE A 83 -10.22 10.50 8.58
N GLY A 84 -11.09 9.97 9.45
CA GLY A 84 -10.75 9.75 10.85
C GLY A 84 -10.35 11.03 11.61
N GLY A 85 -10.85 12.20 11.20
CA GLY A 85 -10.47 13.49 11.78
C GLY A 85 -9.22 14.13 11.17
N ILE A 86 -8.54 13.46 10.23
CA ILE A 86 -7.35 13.95 9.54
C ILE A 86 -7.77 14.59 8.22
N PRO A 87 -7.29 15.80 7.86
CA PRO A 87 -7.62 16.38 6.56
C PRO A 87 -7.14 15.48 5.43
N GLU A 88 -8.02 15.24 4.45
CA GLU A 88 -7.88 14.16 3.46
C GLU A 88 -6.54 14.20 2.70
N MET A 89 -6.02 15.40 2.41
CA MET A 89 -4.77 15.55 1.67
C MET A 89 -3.53 15.14 2.48
N TYR A 90 -3.56 15.30 3.81
CA TYR A 90 -2.50 14.79 4.68
C TYR A 90 -2.57 13.27 4.81
N PHE A 91 -3.78 12.72 4.96
CA PHE A 91 -3.99 11.28 5.00
C PHE A 91 -3.53 10.61 3.70
N TYR A 92 -3.94 11.17 2.56
CA TYR A 92 -3.51 10.75 1.22
C TYR A 92 -1.98 10.79 1.07
N SER A 93 -1.33 11.90 1.44
CA SER A 93 0.12 12.05 1.33
C SER A 93 0.86 10.95 2.08
N TYR A 94 0.42 10.65 3.31
CA TYR A 94 0.98 9.56 4.11
C TYR A 94 0.78 8.19 3.45
N VAL A 95 -0.46 7.83 3.09
CA VAL A 95 -0.77 6.49 2.56
C VAL A 95 -0.11 6.26 1.21
N SER A 96 -0.18 7.24 0.31
CA SER A 96 0.41 7.11 -1.03
C SER A 96 1.95 7.04 -0.96
N GLY A 97 2.57 7.90 -0.15
CA GLY A 97 4.01 7.89 0.06
C GLY A 97 4.51 6.57 0.64
N ALA A 98 3.85 6.03 1.67
CA ALA A 98 4.19 4.74 2.25
C ALA A 98 4.04 3.59 1.24
N THR A 99 2.93 3.57 0.48
CA THR A 99 2.66 2.54 -0.52
C THR A 99 3.72 2.53 -1.62
N ILE A 100 4.03 3.69 -2.20
CA ILE A 100 5.05 3.82 -3.26
C ILE A 100 6.43 3.42 -2.73
N SER A 101 6.80 3.87 -1.52
CA SER A 101 8.09 3.52 -0.92
C SER A 101 8.25 2.00 -0.73
N ILE A 102 7.19 1.31 -0.31
CA ILE A 102 7.19 -0.16 -0.14
C ILE A 102 7.37 -0.84 -1.50
N ILE A 103 6.61 -0.43 -2.52
CA ILE A 103 6.71 -1.00 -3.87
C ILE A 103 8.12 -0.81 -4.43
N LYS A 104 8.69 0.40 -4.34
CA LYS A 104 10.04 0.68 -4.83
C LYS A 104 11.08 -0.18 -4.11
N TYR A 105 10.97 -0.31 -2.79
CA TYR A 105 11.89 -1.17 -2.04
C TYR A 105 11.80 -2.63 -2.50
N TRP A 106 10.59 -3.17 -2.59
CA TRP A 106 10.35 -4.56 -2.95
C TRP A 106 10.80 -4.89 -4.39
N VAL A 107 10.53 -4.01 -5.35
CA VAL A 107 10.97 -4.20 -6.74
C VAL A 107 12.50 -4.18 -6.89
N MET A 108 13.20 -3.41 -6.05
CA MET A 108 14.66 -3.31 -6.08
C MET A 108 15.36 -4.33 -5.18
N ASP A 109 14.61 -5.12 -4.42
CA ASP A 109 15.16 -6.13 -3.54
C ASP A 109 15.79 -7.25 -4.38
N LYS A 110 17.02 -7.65 -4.02
CA LYS A 110 17.72 -8.76 -4.68
C LYS A 110 17.16 -10.12 -4.28
N GLN A 111 16.44 -10.18 -3.17
CA GLN A 111 15.77 -11.38 -2.68
C GLN A 111 14.35 -11.01 -2.21
N PRO A 112 13.48 -10.58 -3.14
CA PRO A 112 12.15 -10.11 -2.78
C PRO A 112 11.36 -11.24 -2.14
N ILE A 113 10.69 -10.93 -1.02
CA ILE A 113 9.67 -11.80 -0.45
C ILE A 113 8.52 -12.03 -1.45
N SER A 114 7.76 -13.11 -1.27
CA SER A 114 6.63 -13.42 -2.15
C SER A 114 5.53 -12.35 -2.10
N VAL A 115 4.70 -12.28 -3.15
CA VAL A 115 3.53 -11.39 -3.21
C VAL A 115 2.61 -11.60 -1.99
N ASP A 116 2.41 -12.85 -1.58
CA ASP A 116 1.59 -13.21 -0.42
C ASP A 116 2.19 -12.72 0.90
N GLU A 117 3.50 -12.89 1.08
CA GLU A 117 4.19 -12.38 2.26
C GLU A 117 4.16 -10.85 2.30
N LEU A 118 4.41 -10.18 1.18
CA LEU A 118 4.34 -8.73 1.09
C LEU A 118 2.95 -8.22 1.44
N ALA A 119 1.89 -8.79 0.83
CA ALA A 119 0.51 -8.42 1.13
C ALA A 119 0.17 -8.57 2.61
N LYS A 120 0.61 -9.68 3.22
CA LYS A 120 0.44 -9.94 4.66
C LYS A 120 1.17 -8.92 5.54
N HIS A 121 2.41 -8.56 5.20
CA HIS A 121 3.17 -7.57 5.97
C HIS A 121 2.57 -6.17 5.83
N VAL A 122 2.16 -5.76 4.62
CA VAL A 122 1.50 -4.48 4.39
C VAL A 122 0.16 -4.41 5.13
N HIS A 123 -0.65 -5.47 5.11
CA HIS A 123 -1.86 -5.56 5.92
C HIS A 123 -1.57 -5.28 7.39
N ASN A 124 -0.58 -5.97 7.96
CA ASN A 124 -0.24 -5.80 9.37
C ASN A 124 0.19 -4.37 9.68
N ILE A 125 0.96 -3.74 8.80
CA ILE A 125 1.38 -2.33 8.97
C ILE A 125 0.17 -1.39 8.92
N VAL A 126 -0.73 -1.57 7.94
CA VAL A 126 -1.88 -0.68 7.76
C VAL A 126 -2.91 -0.86 8.88
N PHE A 127 -3.22 -2.10 9.24
CA PHE A 127 -4.23 -2.42 10.25
C PHE A 127 -3.77 -2.08 11.68
N ASN A 128 -2.47 -2.25 11.96
CA ASN A 128 -1.92 -1.94 13.28
C ASN A 128 -1.41 -0.50 13.41
N GLY A 129 -0.88 0.06 12.33
CA GLY A 129 -0.13 1.30 12.36
C GLY A 129 1.30 1.10 12.90
N PRO A 130 2.30 1.85 12.40
CA PRO A 130 3.70 1.67 12.79
C PRO A 130 3.95 1.82 14.31
N LEU A 131 3.31 2.80 14.95
CA LEU A 131 3.54 3.07 16.37
C LEU A 131 3.03 1.93 17.28
N ARG A 132 1.89 1.32 16.94
CA ARG A 132 1.36 0.16 17.69
C ARG A 132 2.34 -1.00 17.62
N ILE A 133 2.81 -1.33 16.41
CA ILE A 133 3.79 -2.39 16.19
C ILE A 133 5.07 -2.12 16.98
N MET A 134 5.58 -0.89 16.97
CA MET A 134 6.76 -0.50 17.73
C MET A 134 6.57 -0.66 19.24
N ALA A 135 5.43 -0.20 19.77
CA ALA A 135 5.12 -0.29 21.19
C ALA A 135 4.99 -1.74 21.67
N GLU A 136 4.26 -2.58 20.92
CA GLU A 136 4.11 -4.00 21.20
C GLU A 136 5.47 -4.73 21.18
N ASN A 137 6.30 -4.46 20.16
CA ASN A 137 7.64 -5.04 20.06
C ASN A 137 8.56 -4.54 21.19
N ARG A 138 8.46 -3.27 21.58
CA ARG A 138 9.24 -2.73 22.69
C ARG A 138 8.89 -3.42 24.01
N LEU A 139 7.60 -3.60 24.30
CA LEU A 139 7.13 -4.33 25.48
C LEU A 139 7.60 -5.78 25.46
N HIS A 140 7.46 -6.46 24.32
CA HIS A 140 7.92 -7.84 24.18
C HIS A 140 9.44 -7.96 24.40
N LYS A 141 10.23 -7.07 23.81
CA LYS A 141 11.68 -7.03 24.00
C LYS A 141 12.06 -6.79 25.46
N SER A 142 11.41 -5.85 26.14
CA SER A 142 11.65 -5.60 27.57
C SER A 142 11.32 -6.80 28.46
N ASN A 143 10.34 -7.64 28.07
CA ASN A 143 10.03 -8.88 28.78
C ASN A 143 11.06 -9.99 28.52
N LEU A 144 11.67 -10.03 27.34
CA LEU A 144 12.76 -10.98 27.05
C LEU A 144 14.04 -10.61 27.81
N ASP A 145 14.38 -9.32 27.81
CA ASP A 145 15.57 -8.79 28.48
C ASP A 145 15.51 -8.95 30.02
N SER A 146 14.32 -9.12 30.61
CA SER A 146 14.16 -9.35 32.06
C SER A 146 14.25 -10.83 32.47
N LEU A 147 14.28 -11.75 31.51
CA LEU A 147 14.42 -13.19 31.73
C LEU A 147 15.87 -13.70 31.54
N THR A 148 16.78 -12.85 31.07
CA THR A 148 18.21 -13.12 30.84
C THR A 148 19.10 -12.43 31.85
#